data_AF-A0A8J6QPP7-F1
#
_entry.id   AF-A0A8J6QPP7-F1
#
_cell.length_a   1.000
_cell.length_b   1.000
_cell.length_c   1.000
_cell.angle_alpha   90.00
_cell.angle_beta   90.00
_cell.angle_gamma   90.00
#
_symmetry.space_group_name_H-M   'P 1'
#
loop_
_entity.id
_entity.type
_entity.pdbx_description
1 polymer ?
#
loop_
_entity_poly.entity_id
_entity_poly.type
_entity_poly.pdbx_seq_one_letter_code
_entity_poly.pdbx_strand_id
1 'polypeptide(L)'
;MSEEKHEPVPYQTFILIWVALIILTGITVGVAQFDFGAVNIWVALSVASLKSALVLFVFMHLRQESLLFKIGLLAMLIILVIFIGLTFTDVLYREVLP
;
A
#
# COMPACT_ATOMS: atom_id res chain seq x y z
N MET A 1 38.68 -19.49 9.69
CA MET A 1 37.85 -18.31 9.42
C MET A 1 37.11 -18.63 8.13
N SER A 2 35.92 -19.23 8.25
CA SER A 2 35.16 -19.69 7.09
C SER A 2 34.51 -18.49 6.43
N GLU A 3 34.84 -18.25 5.17
CA GLU A 3 34.18 -17.24 4.34
C GLU A 3 32.73 -17.68 4.07
N GLU A 4 31.80 -17.13 4.84
CA GLU A 4 30.36 -17.13 4.52
C GLU A 4 30.17 -16.31 3.23
N LYS A 5 30.00 -17.03 2.12
CA LYS A 5 29.70 -16.47 0.81
C LYS A 5 28.27 -15.94 0.84
N HIS A 6 28.09 -14.70 1.30
CA HIS A 6 26.81 -14.01 1.22
C HIS A 6 26.40 -13.92 -0.26
N GLU A 7 25.57 -14.85 -0.73
CA GLU A 7 24.91 -14.71 -2.03
C GLU A 7 24.08 -13.41 -1.97
N PRO A 8 24.44 -12.38 -2.73
CA PRO A 8 23.66 -11.16 -2.75
C PRO A 8 22.31 -11.48 -3.37
N VAL A 9 21.24 -11.18 -2.64
CA VAL A 9 19.86 -11.29 -3.13
C VAL A 9 19.81 -10.61 -4.51
N PRO A 10 19.34 -11.30 -5.58
CA PRO A 10 19.55 -10.83 -6.94
C PRO A 10 18.86 -9.48 -7.17
N TYR A 11 19.66 -8.47 -7.51
CA TYR A 11 19.21 -7.11 -7.82
C TYR A 11 18.13 -7.06 -8.91
N GLN A 12 18.05 -8.10 -9.74
CA GLN A 12 17.04 -8.28 -10.78
C GLN A 12 15.61 -8.20 -10.22
N THR A 13 15.35 -8.77 -9.04
CA THR A 13 14.02 -8.72 -8.41
C THR A 13 13.63 -7.28 -8.06
N PHE A 14 14.55 -6.53 -7.45
CA PHE A 14 14.31 -5.12 -7.09
C PHE A 14 14.08 -4.24 -8.32
N ILE A 15 14.84 -4.47 -9.41
CA ILE A 15 14.70 -3.71 -10.66
C ILE A 15 13.34 -3.99 -11.32
N LEU A 16 12.89 -5.26 -11.37
CA LEU A 16 11.62 -5.63 -11.97
C LEU A 16 10.44 -4.98 -11.23
N ILE A 17 10.51 -4.94 -9.89
CA ILE A 17 9.47 -4.34 -9.07
C ILE A 17 9.52 -2.82 -9.13
N TRP A 18 10.72 -2.23 -9.22
CA TRP A 18 10.85 -0.80 -9.47
C TRP A 18 10.15 -0.40 -10.76
N VAL A 19 10.33 -1.15 -11.86
CA VAL A 19 9.60 -0.93 -13.11
C VAL A 19 8.09 -1.08 -12.90
N ALA A 20 7.63 -2.13 -12.21
CA ALA A 20 6.22 -2.29 -11.88
C ALA A 20 5.65 -1.09 -11.09
N LEU A 21 6.39 -0.56 -10.12
CA LEU A 21 6.00 0.62 -9.36
C LEU A 21 5.94 1.89 -10.20
N ILE A 22 6.86 2.06 -11.16
CA ILE A 22 6.82 3.18 -12.12
C ILE A 22 5.57 3.07 -13.00
N ILE A 23 5.25 1.89 -13.52
CA ILE A 23 4.02 1.65 -14.30
C ILE A 23 2.78 1.99 -13.48
N LEU A 24 2.67 1.48 -12.25
CA LEU A 24 1.56 1.80 -11.36
C LEU A 24 1.44 3.30 -11.09
N THR A 25 2.57 4.00 -10.96
CA THR A 25 2.57 5.47 -10.77
C THR A 25 2.08 6.19 -12.03
N GLY A 26 2.51 5.74 -13.21
CA GLY A 26 2.01 6.26 -14.48
C GLY A 26 0.50 6.07 -14.62
N ILE A 27 -0.02 4.91 -14.18
CA ILE A 27 -1.47 4.64 -14.12
C ILE A 27 -2.15 5.62 -13.16
N THR A 28 -1.61 5.86 -11.96
CA THR A 28 -2.17 6.84 -11.02
C THR A 28 -2.23 8.24 -11.62
N VAL A 29 -1.15 8.69 -12.27
CA VAL A 29 -1.12 10.00 -12.94
C VAL A 29 -2.14 10.06 -14.07
N GLY A 30 -2.24 9.00 -14.88
CA GLY A 30 -3.24 8.91 -15.95
C GLY A 30 -4.67 8.96 -15.41
N VAL A 31 -4.98 8.18 -14.38
CA VAL A 31 -6.30 8.21 -13.71
C VAL A 31 -6.58 9.60 -13.13
N ALA A 32 -5.58 10.27 -12.54
CA ALA A 32 -5.75 11.62 -12.00
C ALA A 32 -6.05 12.69 -13.08
N GLN A 33 -5.70 12.44 -14.34
CA GLN A 33 -6.01 13.34 -15.46
C GLN A 33 -7.41 13.09 -16.06
N PHE A 34 -8.01 11.92 -15.81
CA PHE A 34 -9.33 11.57 -16.30
C PHE A 34 -10.37 11.63 -15.17
N ASP A 35 -11.29 12.58 -15.24
CA ASP A 35 -12.37 12.72 -14.27
C ASP A 35 -13.44 11.64 -14.49
N PHE A 36 -13.29 10.51 -13.81
CA PHE A 36 -14.30 9.44 -13.74
C PHE A 36 -15.43 9.74 -12.70
N GLY A 37 -15.53 10.98 -12.22
CA GLY A 37 -16.49 11.39 -11.20
C GLY A 37 -16.32 10.61 -9.89
N ALA A 38 -17.40 10.08 -9.33
CA ALA A 38 -17.40 9.34 -8.06
C ALA A 38 -16.54 8.06 -8.06
N VAL A 39 -16.26 7.49 -9.24
CA VAL A 39 -15.46 6.26 -9.38
C VAL A 39 -13.96 6.56 -9.25
N ASN A 40 -13.54 7.82 -9.45
CA ASN A 40 -12.13 8.21 -9.39
C ASN A 40 -11.50 7.86 -8.03
N ILE A 41 -12.22 8.09 -6.93
CA ILE A 41 -11.74 7.78 -5.57
C ILE A 41 -11.49 6.28 -5.41
N TRP A 42 -12.41 5.43 -5.89
CA TRP A 42 -12.28 3.98 -5.82
C TRP A 42 -11.09 3.47 -6.62
N VAL A 43 -10.86 4.03 -7.81
CA VAL A 43 -9.71 3.67 -8.66
C VAL A 43 -8.41 4.14 -8.01
N ALA A 44 -8.35 5.40 -7.54
CA ALA A 44 -7.18 5.95 -6.88
C ALA A 44 -6.78 5.14 -5.63
N LEU A 45 -7.75 4.77 -4.79
CA LEU A 45 -7.53 3.93 -3.62
C LEU A 45 -7.06 2.52 -4.00
N SER A 46 -7.66 1.89 -5.00
CA SER A 46 -7.27 0.55 -5.45
C SER A 46 -5.82 0.53 -5.95
N VAL A 47 -5.43 1.51 -6.76
CA VAL A 47 -4.05 1.62 -7.26
C VAL A 47 -3.07 1.91 -6.12
N ALA A 48 -3.44 2.79 -5.18
CA ALA A 48 -2.62 3.09 -4.00
C ALA A 48 -2.43 1.86 -3.10
N SER A 49 -3.47 1.06 -2.87
CA SER A 49 -3.40 -0.19 -2.12
C SER A 49 -2.51 -1.22 -2.81
N LEU A 50 -2.63 -1.39 -4.14
CA LEU A 50 -1.79 -2.32 -4.89
C LEU A 50 -0.31 -1.92 -4.86
N LYS A 51 -0.03 -0.62 -5.04
CA LYS A 51 1.32 -0.06 -4.95
C LYS A 51 1.93 -0.32 -3.57
N SER A 52 1.16 -0.05 -2.51
CA SER A 52 1.59 -0.29 -1.13
C SER A 52 1.84 -1.77 -0.86
N ALA A 53 0.94 -2.66 -1.30
CA ALA A 53 1.11 -4.10 -1.15
C ALA A 53 2.39 -4.62 -1.80
N LEU A 54 2.71 -4.13 -3.00
CA LEU A 54 3.93 -4.52 -3.72
C LEU A 54 5.21 -4.06 -2.99
N VAL A 55 5.18 -2.84 -2.41
CA VAL A 55 6.28 -2.32 -1.58
C VAL A 55 6.45 -3.15 -0.31
N LEU A 56 5.36 -3.43 0.40
CA LEU A 56 5.36 -4.23 1.62
C LEU A 56 5.90 -5.64 1.38
N PHE A 57 5.44 -6.31 0.33
CA PHE A 57 5.80 -7.70 0.07
C PHE A 57 7.28 -7.88 -0.28
N VAL A 58 7.89 -6.89 -0.94
CA VAL A 58 9.24 -7.04 -1.49
C VAL A 58 10.29 -6.16 -0.82
N PHE A 59 10.08 -4.84 -0.74
CA PHE A 59 11.10 -3.95 -0.17
C PHE A 59 11.20 -4.08 1.34
N MET A 60 10.06 -4.26 2.02
CA MET A 60 10.05 -4.50 3.46
C MET A 60 10.33 -5.96 3.84
N HIS A 61 10.70 -6.81 2.86
CA HIS A 61 10.98 -8.23 3.05
C HIS A 61 9.90 -8.96 3.87
N LEU A 62 8.63 -8.49 3.84
CA LEU A 62 7.58 -8.99 4.73
C LEU A 62 7.40 -10.51 4.57
N ARG A 63 7.73 -11.09 3.41
CA ARG A 63 7.75 -12.53 3.19
C ARG A 63 8.76 -13.27 4.09
N GLN A 64 9.95 -12.71 4.31
CA GLN A 64 11.07 -13.25 5.09
C GLN A 64 11.09 -12.77 6.54
N GLU A 65 10.41 -11.66 6.83
CA GLU A 65 10.31 -11.09 8.18
C GLU A 65 9.46 -11.94 9.14
N SER A 66 9.75 -11.75 10.43
CA SER A 66 9.12 -12.50 11.51
C SER A 66 7.60 -12.32 11.56
N LEU A 67 6.91 -13.35 12.05
CA LEU A 67 5.44 -13.41 12.13
C LEU A 67 4.85 -12.22 12.92
N LEU A 68 5.63 -11.65 13.84
CA LEU A 68 5.28 -10.45 14.61
C LEU A 68 5.08 -9.21 13.73
N PHE A 69 5.93 -8.97 12.72
CA PHE A 69 5.77 -7.84 11.81
C PHE A 69 4.50 -7.96 10.97
N LYS A 70 4.17 -9.18 10.51
CA LYS A 70 2.93 -9.45 9.77
C LYS A 70 1.70 -9.16 10.61
N ILE A 71 1.69 -9.62 11.86
CA ILE A 71 0.59 -9.37 12.80
C ILE A 71 0.49 -7.87 13.13
N GLY A 72 1.63 -7.21 13.39
CA GLY A 72 1.66 -5.77 13.68
C GLY A 72 1.11 -4.92 12.53
N LEU A 73 1.47 -5.26 11.29
CA LEU A 73 0.94 -4.60 10.10
C LEU A 73 -0.57 -4.83 9.96
N LEU A 74 -1.05 -6.06 10.16
CA LEU A 74 -2.48 -6.37 10.13
C LEU A 74 -3.25 -5.61 11.22
N ALA A 75 -2.72 -5.56 12.44
CA ALA A 75 -3.31 -4.82 13.56
C ALA A 75 -3.41 -3.33 13.25
N MET A 76 -2.34 -2.72 12.72
CA MET A 76 -2.35 -1.32 12.28
C MET A 76 -3.42 -1.08 11.20
N LEU A 77 -3.54 -1.98 10.22
CA LEU A 77 -4.48 -1.84 9.11
C LEU A 77 -5.94 -1.98 9.59
N ILE A 78 -6.20 -2.88 10.54
CA ILE A 78 -7.51 -3.01 11.20
C ILE A 78 -7.86 -1.74 11.96
N ILE A 79 -6.94 -1.22 12.77
CA ILE A 79 -7.16 0.02 13.53
C ILE A 79 -7.44 1.18 12.55
N LEU A 80 -6.67 1.30 11.48
CA LEU A 80 -6.88 2.33 10.45
C LEU A 80 -8.29 2.25 9.85
N VAL A 81 -8.75 1.05 9.46
CA VAL A 81 -10.09 0.85 8.90
C VAL A 81 -11.18 1.22 9.91
N ILE A 82 -11.01 0.87 11.18
CA ILE A 82 -11.94 1.26 12.26
C ILE A 82 -12.00 2.78 12.37
N PHE A 83 -10.85 3.46 12.42
CA PHE A 83 -10.80 4.93 12.52
C PHE A 83 -11.44 5.63 11.32
N ILE A 84 -11.18 5.14 10.10
CA ILE A 84 -11.81 5.66 8.89
C ILE A 84 -13.33 5.46 8.96
N GLY A 85 -13.80 4.27 9.33
CA GLY A 85 -15.23 3.97 9.48
C GLY A 85 -15.92 4.85 10.53
N LEU A 86 -15.28 5.06 11.68
CA LEU A 86 -15.76 5.97 12.72
C LEU A 86 -15.81 7.42 12.23
N THR A 87 -14.81 7.86 11.47
CA THR A 87 -14.79 9.21 10.89
C THR A 87 -15.94 9.43 9.91
N PHE A 88 -16.19 8.46 9.01
CA PHE A 88 -17.34 8.55 8.09
C PHE A 88 -18.68 8.52 8.82
N THR A 89 -18.78 7.71 9.87
CA THR A 89 -19.97 7.66 10.73
C THR A 89 -20.20 9.02 11.39
N ASP A 90 -19.16 9.58 12.03
CA ASP A 90 -19.21 10.90 12.66
C ASP A 90 -19.62 12.01 11.67
N VAL A 91 -19.03 12.03 10.47
CA VAL A 91 -19.41 13.01 9.42
C VAL A 91 -20.87 12.85 8.99
N LEU A 92 -21.39 11.62 8.89
CA LEU A 92 -22.76 11.37 8.45
C LEU A 92 -23.81 11.81 9.48
N TYR A 93 -23.51 11.64 10.78
CA TYR A 93 -24.40 12.00 11.89
C TYR A 93 -24.15 13.40 12.46
N ARG A 94 -23.20 14.16 11.89
CA ARG A 94 -22.93 15.53 12.32
C ARG A 94 -24.08 16.44 11.91
N GLU A 95 -24.99 16.68 12.83
CA GLU A 95 -26.00 17.72 12.68
C GLU A 95 -25.30 19.09 12.68
N VAL A 96 -25.36 19.78 11.53
CA VAL A 96 -24.98 21.18 11.45
C VAL A 96 -26.09 21.97 12.14
N LEU A 97 -25.95 22.18 13.44
CA LEU A 97 -26.78 23.13 14.16
C LEU A 97 -26.62 24.52 13.50
N PRO A 98 -27.73 25.26 13.27
CA PRO A 98 -27.73 26.54 12.55
C PRO A 98 -26.93 27.63 13.26
#